data_AF-A0A967BK77-F1
#
_entry.id   AF-A0A967BK77-F1
#
_cell.length_a   1.000
_cell.length_b   1.000
_cell.length_c   1.000
_cell.angle_alpha   90.00
_cell.angle_beta   90.00
_cell.angle_gamma   90.00
#
_symmetry.space_group_name_H-M   'P 1'
#
loop_
_entity.id
_entity.type
_entity.pdbx_description
1 polymer ?
#
loop_
_entity_poly.entity_id
_entity_poly.type
_entity_poly.pdbx_seq_one_letter_code
_entity_poly.pdbx_strand_id
1 'polypeptide(L)'
;MLEEFVSCIGVSTAYSIVELCKALDKVPFNAPNRLQSSTVEQGLSCSIILLSVAMTESALNRTRYIIGEKHNRALDFFRMQFDSKATADDLEETYVLRDVITHNHMWKVSVPNSSNLNDPRIKHILLPGYGDKKFRKVINMNTLKTKRLSLNIVPTIVNRKDVLVVLDVVWRICVILQSEDSRYFPLENYPFKWADSKYLKFPGLVQFLKKRWSV
;
A
#
# COMPACT_ATOMS: atom_id res chain seq x y z
N MET A 1 -12.43 -38.14 6.96
CA MET A 1 -12.86 -36.77 6.61
C MET A 1 -11.88 -36.25 5.58
N LEU A 2 -12.36 -35.62 4.50
CA LEU A 2 -11.51 -34.90 3.56
C LEU A 2 -11.33 -33.48 4.10
N GLU A 3 -10.08 -33.02 4.21
CA GLU A 3 -9.80 -31.61 4.50
C GLU A 3 -9.88 -30.82 3.19
N GLU A 4 -10.68 -29.76 3.17
CA GLU A 4 -10.79 -28.86 2.03
C GLU A 4 -9.66 -27.81 2.06
N PHE A 5 -8.93 -27.68 0.95
CA PHE A 5 -7.86 -26.69 0.80
C PHE A 5 -8.33 -25.52 -0.09
N VAL A 6 -8.20 -24.30 0.44
CA VAL A 6 -8.54 -23.06 -0.28
C VAL A 6 -7.27 -22.29 -0.56
N SER A 7 -6.95 -22.10 -1.85
CA SER A 7 -5.73 -21.40 -2.27
C SER A 7 -5.71 -19.93 -1.85
N CYS A 8 -4.53 -19.42 -1.50
CA CYS A 8 -4.29 -18.03 -1.14
C CYS A 8 -2.88 -17.60 -1.53
N ILE A 9 -2.75 -16.86 -2.62
CA ILE A 9 -1.42 -16.37 -3.04
C ILE A 9 -0.90 -15.27 -2.10
N GLY A 10 -1.78 -14.57 -1.38
CA GLY A 10 -1.41 -13.48 -0.49
C GLY A 10 -0.34 -13.87 0.53
N VAL A 11 -0.43 -15.06 1.13
CA VAL A 11 0.58 -15.54 2.09
C VAL A 11 1.96 -15.65 1.42
N SER A 12 2.04 -16.18 0.21
CA SER A 12 3.30 -16.30 -0.54
C SER A 12 3.89 -14.94 -0.93
N THR A 13 3.06 -13.93 -1.18
CA THR A 13 3.54 -12.58 -1.53
C THR A 13 4.22 -11.85 -0.37
N ALA A 14 3.95 -12.24 0.88
CA ALA A 14 4.57 -11.63 2.06
C ALA A 14 6.10 -11.73 2.04
N TYR A 15 6.65 -12.85 1.54
CA TYR A 15 8.09 -13.02 1.37
C TYR A 15 8.68 -12.00 0.38
N SER A 16 8.04 -11.86 -0.79
CA SER A 16 8.47 -10.88 -1.81
C SER A 16 8.40 -9.44 -1.29
N ILE A 17 7.35 -9.10 -0.53
CA ILE A 17 7.23 -7.79 0.13
C ILE A 17 8.41 -7.56 1.08
N VAL A 18 8.79 -8.55 1.88
CA VAL A 18 9.93 -8.46 2.81
C VAL A 18 11.25 -8.25 2.06
N GLU A 19 11.51 -9.02 1.01
CA GLU A 19 12.75 -8.88 0.22
C GLU A 19 12.84 -7.51 -0.46
N LEU A 20 11.72 -6.99 -0.98
CA LEU A 20 11.67 -5.63 -1.50
C LEU A 20 11.89 -4.58 -0.42
N CYS A 21 11.35 -4.77 0.79
CA CYS A 21 11.61 -3.87 1.92
C CYS A 21 13.10 -3.87 2.29
N LYS A 22 13.78 -5.03 2.28
CA LYS A 22 15.23 -5.10 2.49
C LYS A 22 16.02 -4.39 1.39
N ALA A 23 15.58 -4.52 0.14
CA ALA A 23 16.20 -3.80 -0.97
C ALA A 23 16.02 -2.28 -0.80
N LEU A 24 14.81 -1.83 -0.44
CA LEU A 24 14.52 -0.42 -0.19
C LEU A 24 15.30 0.14 1.01
N ASP A 25 15.49 -0.67 2.05
CA ASP A 25 16.28 -0.31 3.24
C ASP A 25 17.75 -0.01 2.93
N LYS A 26 18.31 -0.63 1.88
CA LYS A 26 19.68 -0.39 1.41
C LYS A 26 19.81 0.89 0.59
N VAL A 27 18.69 1.45 0.10
CA VAL A 27 18.70 2.70 -0.67
C VAL A 27 18.85 3.87 0.31
N PRO A 28 19.82 4.78 0.12
CA PRO A 28 19.91 6.00 0.92
C PRO A 28 18.60 6.79 0.85
N PHE A 29 18.12 7.27 2.00
CA PHE A 29 16.94 8.12 2.01
C PHE A 29 17.28 9.48 1.41
N ASN A 30 16.60 9.84 0.33
CA ASN A 30 16.63 11.16 -0.25
C ASN A 30 15.19 11.65 -0.30
N ALA A 31 14.87 12.73 0.41
CA ALA A 31 13.54 13.31 0.36
C ALA A 31 13.16 13.63 -1.10
N PRO A 32 11.95 13.25 -1.56
CA PRO A 32 11.52 13.56 -2.91
C PRO A 32 11.48 15.07 -3.11
N ASN A 33 11.89 15.52 -4.30
CA ASN A 33 11.60 16.89 -4.72
C ASN A 33 10.14 16.99 -5.19
N ARG A 34 9.73 18.17 -5.69
CA ARG A 34 8.34 18.37 -6.13
C ARG A 34 7.96 17.62 -7.41
N LEU A 35 8.92 17.02 -8.11
CA LEU A 35 8.72 16.29 -9.37
C LEU A 35 8.82 14.78 -9.19
N GLN A 36 9.80 14.31 -8.42
CA GLN A 36 10.10 12.88 -8.31
C GLN A 36 10.91 12.50 -7.06
N SER A 37 10.75 11.24 -6.67
CA SER A 37 11.70 10.47 -5.86
C SER A 37 12.87 9.97 -6.72
N SER A 38 13.90 9.36 -6.11
CA SER A 38 14.91 8.65 -6.91
C SER A 38 14.28 7.46 -7.64
N THR A 39 14.74 7.15 -8.86
CA THR A 39 14.17 6.06 -9.68
C THR A 39 14.16 4.72 -8.95
N VAL A 40 15.23 4.40 -8.21
CA VAL A 40 15.35 3.14 -7.46
C VAL A 40 14.38 3.11 -6.28
N GLU A 41 14.34 4.18 -5.47
CA GLU A 41 13.40 4.27 -4.35
C GLU A 41 11.95 4.20 -4.83
N GLN A 42 11.62 4.95 -5.88
CA GLN A 42 10.29 5.00 -6.45
C GLN A 42 9.84 3.61 -6.95
N GLY A 43 10.69 2.94 -7.75
CA GLY A 43 10.37 1.63 -8.30
C GLY A 43 10.15 0.57 -7.22
N LEU A 44 11.02 0.54 -6.20
CA LEU A 44 10.85 -0.36 -5.05
C LEU A 44 9.59 -0.02 -4.24
N SER A 45 9.34 1.27 -4.00
CA SER A 45 8.18 1.73 -3.23
C SER A 45 6.87 1.35 -3.91
N CYS A 46 6.73 1.63 -5.20
CA CYS A 46 5.59 1.23 -6.01
C CYS A 46 5.40 -0.29 -6.00
N SER A 47 6.47 -1.06 -6.18
CA SER A 47 6.41 -2.54 -6.16
C SER A 47 5.90 -3.09 -4.83
N ILE A 48 6.40 -2.56 -3.70
CA ILE A 48 5.95 -2.96 -2.36
C ILE A 48 4.46 -2.64 -2.19
N ILE A 49 4.02 -1.43 -2.56
CA ILE A 49 2.63 -0.99 -2.44
C ILE A 49 1.71 -1.90 -3.26
N LEU A 50 2.04 -2.17 -4.52
CA LEU A 50 1.25 -3.02 -5.40
C LEU A 50 1.11 -4.45 -4.86
N LEU A 51 2.22 -5.08 -4.45
CA LEU A 51 2.18 -6.42 -3.87
C LEU A 51 1.42 -6.46 -2.54
N SER A 52 1.56 -5.42 -1.71
CA SER A 52 0.86 -5.34 -0.42
C SER A 52 -0.65 -5.23 -0.62
N VAL A 53 -1.12 -4.43 -1.58
CA VAL A 53 -2.54 -4.33 -1.92
C VAL A 53 -3.06 -5.64 -2.51
N ALA A 54 -2.31 -6.27 -3.43
CA ALA A 54 -2.67 -7.58 -3.99
C ALA A 54 -2.75 -8.67 -2.91
N MET A 55 -1.84 -8.66 -1.93
CA MET A 55 -1.88 -9.55 -0.76
C MET A 55 -3.19 -9.37 0.02
N THR A 56 -3.56 -8.13 0.32
CA THR A 56 -4.81 -7.82 1.03
C THR A 56 -6.05 -8.26 0.25
N GLU A 57 -6.10 -7.99 -1.06
CA GLU A 57 -7.21 -8.44 -1.91
C GLU A 57 -7.30 -9.98 -1.95
N SER A 58 -6.17 -10.67 -2.03
CA SER A 58 -6.12 -12.14 -1.97
C SER A 58 -6.62 -12.67 -0.62
N ALA A 59 -6.24 -12.05 0.49
CA ALA A 59 -6.71 -12.41 1.82
C ALA A 59 -8.23 -12.22 1.94
N LEU A 60 -8.75 -11.05 1.57
CA LEU A 60 -10.19 -10.74 1.63
C LEU A 60 -11.02 -11.66 0.72
N ASN A 61 -10.52 -11.99 -0.46
CA ASN A 61 -11.19 -12.92 -1.36
C ASN A 61 -11.31 -14.33 -0.75
N ARG A 62 -10.26 -14.79 -0.05
CA ARG A 62 -10.28 -16.08 0.65
C ARG A 62 -11.18 -16.04 1.87
N THR A 63 -11.15 -14.97 2.66
CA THR A 63 -12.07 -14.78 3.79
C THR A 63 -13.52 -14.83 3.32
N ARG A 64 -13.85 -14.11 2.24
CA ARG A 64 -15.17 -14.13 1.61
C ARG A 64 -15.59 -15.56 1.22
N TYR A 65 -14.70 -16.34 0.63
CA TYR A 65 -14.97 -17.74 0.30
C TYR A 65 -15.28 -18.57 1.55
N ILE A 66 -14.47 -18.47 2.60
CA ILE A 66 -14.63 -19.25 3.84
C ILE A 66 -15.96 -18.91 4.53
N ILE A 67 -16.38 -17.65 4.51
CA ILE A 67 -17.66 -17.21 5.09
C ILE A 67 -18.85 -17.62 4.21
N GLY A 68 -18.62 -17.87 2.91
CA GLY A 68 -19.69 -18.18 1.94
C GLY A 68 -20.37 -16.94 1.36
N GLU A 69 -19.72 -15.78 1.41
CA GLU A 69 -20.27 -14.51 0.94
C GLU A 69 -20.09 -14.27 -0.56
N LYS A 70 -21.06 -13.60 -1.20
CA LYS A 70 -21.07 -13.38 -2.67
C LYS A 70 -20.76 -11.95 -3.11
N HIS A 71 -20.38 -11.07 -2.19
CA HIS A 71 -20.10 -9.68 -2.53
C HIS A 71 -18.94 -9.53 -3.53
N ASN A 72 -19.15 -8.75 -4.59
CA ASN A 72 -18.24 -8.70 -5.74
C ASN A 72 -16.91 -7.97 -5.45
N ARG A 73 -16.88 -7.01 -4.52
CA ARG A 73 -15.72 -6.12 -4.30
C ARG A 73 -15.15 -6.29 -2.90
N ALA A 74 -13.83 -6.41 -2.81
CA ALA A 74 -13.11 -6.64 -1.55
C ALA A 74 -13.33 -5.52 -0.50
N LEU A 75 -13.34 -4.25 -0.93
CA LEU A 75 -13.61 -3.11 -0.04
C LEU A 75 -15.03 -3.13 0.53
N ASP A 76 -16.02 -3.40 -0.33
CA ASP A 76 -17.42 -3.43 0.10
C ASP A 76 -17.62 -4.59 1.07
N PHE A 77 -17.09 -5.77 0.73
CA PHE A 77 -17.06 -6.92 1.62
C PHE A 77 -16.45 -6.57 2.98
N PHE A 78 -15.27 -5.94 3.01
CA PHE A 78 -14.62 -5.56 4.26
C PHE A 78 -15.49 -4.60 5.10
N ARG A 79 -16.12 -3.60 4.47
CA ARG A 79 -17.02 -2.64 5.12
C ARG A 79 -18.24 -3.28 5.78
N MET A 80 -18.79 -4.33 5.14
CA MET A 80 -20.00 -5.01 5.64
C MET A 80 -19.67 -6.05 6.70
N GLN A 81 -18.55 -6.76 6.54
CA GLN A 81 -18.19 -7.88 7.39
C GLN A 81 -17.51 -7.48 8.70
N PHE A 82 -16.72 -6.40 8.69
CA PHE A 82 -15.91 -6.02 9.84
C PHE A 82 -16.30 -4.62 10.34
N ASP A 83 -16.52 -4.49 11.65
CA ASP A 83 -16.84 -3.21 12.30
C ASP A 83 -15.59 -2.33 12.47
N SER A 84 -14.98 -1.94 11.35
CA SER A 84 -13.77 -1.12 11.33
C SER A 84 -13.84 -0.07 10.23
N LYS A 85 -14.80 0.86 10.35
CA LYS A 85 -15.04 1.93 9.37
C LYS A 85 -13.77 2.72 9.05
N ALA A 86 -12.98 3.08 10.06
CA ALA A 86 -11.73 3.81 9.86
C ALA A 86 -10.72 3.03 9.00
N THR A 87 -10.53 1.73 9.27
CA THR A 87 -9.65 0.86 8.48
C THR A 87 -10.18 0.67 7.06
N ALA A 88 -11.50 0.59 6.88
CA ALA A 88 -12.11 0.49 5.57
C ALA A 88 -11.91 1.76 4.73
N ASP A 89 -12.03 2.95 5.33
CA ASP A 89 -11.78 4.22 4.65
C ASP A 89 -10.28 4.38 4.30
N ASP A 90 -9.39 3.91 5.16
CA ASP A 90 -7.96 3.87 4.87
C ASP A 90 -7.64 2.87 3.74
N LEU A 91 -8.28 1.69 3.73
CA LEU A 91 -8.19 0.71 2.64
C LEU A 91 -8.64 1.31 1.31
N GLU A 92 -9.73 2.09 1.30
CA GLU A 92 -10.19 2.80 0.09
C GLU A 92 -9.10 3.72 -0.50
N GLU A 93 -8.37 4.47 0.34
CA GLU A 93 -7.25 5.30 -0.10
C GLU A 93 -6.06 4.49 -0.61
N THR A 94 -5.75 3.34 -0.01
CA THR A 94 -4.70 2.45 -0.54
C THR A 94 -5.06 1.86 -1.90
N TYR A 95 -6.33 1.53 -2.15
CA TYR A 95 -6.80 1.08 -3.47
C TYR A 95 -6.70 2.19 -4.50
N VAL A 96 -6.99 3.44 -4.11
CA VAL A 96 -6.79 4.59 -5.00
C VAL A 96 -5.31 4.78 -5.33
N LEU A 97 -4.39 4.62 -4.38
CA LEU A 97 -2.96 4.68 -4.67
C LEU A 97 -2.52 3.55 -5.61
N ARG A 98 -3.04 2.32 -5.41
CA ARG A 98 -2.81 1.21 -6.34
C ARG A 98 -3.27 1.57 -7.75
N ASP A 99 -4.47 2.12 -7.91
CA ASP A 99 -4.99 2.51 -9.23
C ASP A 99 -4.11 3.59 -9.89
N VAL A 100 -3.66 4.59 -9.11
CA VAL A 100 -2.72 5.62 -9.56
C VAL A 100 -1.44 5.02 -10.13
N ILE A 101 -0.86 4.02 -9.45
CA ILE A 101 0.39 3.38 -9.85
C ILE A 101 0.14 2.44 -11.05
N THR A 102 -0.83 1.53 -10.95
CA THR A 102 -1.11 0.51 -11.96
C THR A 102 -1.56 1.10 -13.29
N HIS A 103 -2.38 2.15 -13.26
CA HIS A 103 -2.87 2.81 -14.47
C HIS A 103 -2.02 4.03 -14.87
N ASN A 104 -0.92 4.27 -14.16
CA ASN A 104 -0.04 5.42 -14.35
C ASN A 104 -0.83 6.72 -14.56
N HIS A 105 -1.60 7.13 -13.55
CA HIS A 105 -2.40 8.36 -13.65
C HIS A 105 -1.49 9.52 -14.06
N MET A 106 -1.61 9.97 -15.31
CA MET A 106 -0.61 10.86 -15.89
C MET A 106 -0.85 12.30 -15.45
N TRP A 107 0.24 12.96 -15.08
CA TRP A 107 0.25 14.36 -14.67
C TRP A 107 1.16 15.16 -15.60
N LYS A 108 0.70 16.33 -16.02
CA LYS A 108 1.55 17.35 -16.65
C LYS A 108 2.10 18.27 -15.57
N VAL A 109 3.39 18.57 -15.64
CA VAL A 109 4.04 19.45 -14.67
C VAL A 109 4.56 20.72 -15.36
N SER A 110 4.20 21.87 -14.81
CA SER A 110 4.74 23.17 -15.24
C SER A 110 5.88 23.55 -14.31
N VAL A 111 7.11 23.57 -14.84
CA VAL A 111 8.33 23.94 -14.11
C VAL A 111 8.73 25.35 -14.55
N PRO A 112 8.93 26.31 -13.61
CA PRO A 112 9.51 27.61 -13.95
C PRO A 112 10.90 27.43 -14.58
N ASN A 113 11.36 28.38 -15.39
CA ASN A 113 12.69 28.33 -16.04
C ASN A 113 13.90 28.26 -15.06
N SER A 114 13.66 28.21 -13.75
CA SER A 114 14.68 27.94 -12.74
C SER A 114 14.95 26.44 -12.62
N SER A 115 16.22 26.05 -12.57
CA SER A 115 16.69 24.68 -12.31
C SER A 115 16.31 24.12 -10.92
N ASN A 116 15.55 24.86 -10.11
CA ASN A 116 15.16 24.47 -8.77
C ASN A 116 13.93 23.54 -8.78
N LEU A 117 14.17 22.23 -8.64
CA LEU A 117 13.11 21.20 -8.62
C LEU A 117 12.25 21.22 -7.33
N ASN A 118 12.56 22.10 -6.38
CA ASN A 118 11.78 22.34 -5.17
C ASN A 118 10.95 23.64 -5.23
N ASP A 119 10.89 24.31 -6.38
CA ASP A 119 10.18 25.58 -6.53
C ASP A 119 8.68 25.42 -6.20
N PRO A 120 8.13 26.21 -5.26
CA PRO A 120 6.71 26.13 -4.87
C PRO A 120 5.73 26.47 -6.00
N ARG A 121 6.20 27.12 -7.07
CA ARG A 121 5.40 27.45 -8.26
C ARG A 121 5.26 26.27 -9.22
N ILE A 122 5.92 25.13 -8.97
CA ILE A 122 5.71 23.89 -9.71
C ILE A 122 4.24 23.47 -9.56
N LYS A 123 3.52 23.41 -10.68
CA LYS A 123 2.10 23.03 -10.73
C LYS A 123 1.93 21.69 -11.41
N HIS A 124 1.17 20.81 -10.77
CA HIS A 124 0.75 19.52 -11.32
C HIS A 124 -0.68 19.61 -11.84
N ILE A 125 -0.89 19.14 -13.07
CA ILE A 125 -2.18 19.13 -13.74
C ILE A 125 -2.48 17.68 -14.12
N LEU A 126 -3.49 17.09 -13.50
CA LEU A 126 -3.96 15.76 -13.87
C LEU A 126 -4.49 15.80 -15.30
N LEU A 127 -4.00 14.92 -16.16
CA LEU A 127 -4.43 14.91 -17.56
C LEU A 127 -5.89 14.43 -17.70
N PRO A 128 -6.63 14.92 -18.73
CA PRO A 128 -7.96 14.41 -19.04
C PRO A 128 -7.94 12.88 -19.23
N GLY A 129 -9.02 12.22 -18.79
CA GLY A 129 -9.13 10.75 -18.82
C GLY A 129 -8.68 10.05 -17.53
N TYR A 130 -8.00 10.77 -16.62
CA TYR A 130 -7.61 10.24 -15.32
C TYR A 130 -8.43 10.83 -14.17
N GLY A 131 -8.54 10.07 -13.08
CA GLY A 131 -9.18 10.50 -11.84
C GLY A 131 -10.70 10.58 -11.92
N ASP A 132 -11.32 9.41 -11.87
CA ASP A 132 -12.78 9.22 -11.85
C ASP A 132 -13.44 9.82 -10.59
N LYS A 133 -14.76 9.66 -10.46
CA LYS A 133 -15.51 10.17 -9.30
C LYS A 133 -15.01 9.58 -7.97
N LYS A 134 -14.64 8.29 -7.96
CA LYS A 134 -14.15 7.59 -6.76
C LYS A 134 -12.80 8.18 -6.33
N PHE A 135 -11.88 8.35 -7.27
CA PHE A 135 -10.58 9.00 -7.07
C PHE A 135 -10.75 10.39 -6.46
N ARG A 136 -11.58 11.25 -7.07
CA ARG A 136 -11.78 12.63 -6.60
C ARG A 136 -12.39 12.73 -5.20
N LYS A 137 -13.14 11.72 -4.77
CA LYS A 137 -13.77 11.69 -3.44
C LYS A 137 -12.73 11.64 -2.32
N VAL A 138 -11.61 10.94 -2.52
CA VAL A 138 -10.64 10.64 -1.45
C VAL A 138 -9.33 11.43 -1.53
N ILE A 139 -9.19 12.30 -2.53
CA ILE A 139 -7.97 13.10 -2.72
C ILE A 139 -8.18 14.58 -2.39
N ASN A 140 -7.10 15.22 -1.97
CA ASN A 140 -6.98 16.67 -1.89
C ASN A 140 -6.11 17.16 -3.05
N MET A 141 -6.74 17.79 -4.05
CA MET A 141 -6.06 18.30 -5.25
C MET A 141 -5.11 19.47 -4.95
N ASN A 142 -5.25 20.14 -3.80
CA ASN A 142 -4.35 21.24 -3.42
C ASN A 142 -3.03 20.70 -2.85
N THR A 143 -3.09 19.59 -2.11
CA THR A 143 -1.89 18.95 -1.51
C THR A 143 -1.32 17.83 -2.36
N LEU A 144 -2.04 17.39 -3.40
CA LEU A 144 -1.70 16.24 -4.23
C LEU A 144 -1.51 14.97 -3.39
N LYS A 145 -2.37 14.81 -2.38
CA LYS A 145 -2.36 13.68 -1.46
C LYS A 145 -3.76 13.14 -1.22
N THR A 146 -3.86 11.90 -0.76
CA THR A 146 -5.11 11.39 -0.20
C THR A 146 -5.47 12.12 1.10
N LYS A 147 -6.77 12.18 1.45
CA LYS A 147 -7.29 13.06 2.51
C LYS A 147 -6.93 12.55 3.91
N ARG A 148 -6.96 11.24 4.14
CA ARG A 148 -6.79 10.62 5.46
C ARG A 148 -5.36 10.17 5.69
N LEU A 149 -4.82 9.38 4.77
CA LEU A 149 -3.51 8.77 4.87
C LEU A 149 -2.38 9.68 4.39
N SER A 150 -2.70 10.81 3.74
CA SER A 150 -1.73 11.73 3.16
C SER A 150 -0.76 11.06 2.17
N LEU A 151 -1.23 10.03 1.46
CA LEU A 151 -0.46 9.29 0.44
C LEU A 151 -0.30 10.14 -0.81
N ASN A 152 0.88 10.10 -1.42
CA ASN A 152 1.15 10.82 -2.66
C ASN A 152 0.36 10.25 -3.85
N ILE A 153 -0.36 11.09 -4.61
CA ILE A 153 -1.16 10.65 -5.78
C ILE A 153 -0.53 10.97 -7.14
N VAL A 154 0.66 11.57 -7.14
CA VAL A 154 1.48 11.73 -8.34
C VAL A 154 2.48 10.57 -8.35
N PRO A 155 2.42 9.64 -9.33
CA PRO A 155 3.22 8.41 -9.29
C PRO A 155 4.73 8.61 -9.11
N THR A 156 5.27 9.71 -9.65
CA THR A 156 6.72 10.00 -9.64
C THR A 156 7.28 10.35 -8.26
N ILE A 157 6.45 10.82 -7.33
CA ILE A 157 6.86 11.23 -5.98
C ILE A 157 6.54 10.17 -4.90
N VAL A 158 5.97 9.03 -5.29
CA VAL A 158 5.76 7.88 -4.39
C VAL A 158 7.11 7.44 -3.81
N ASN A 159 7.17 7.21 -2.51
CA ASN A 159 8.42 6.96 -1.78
C ASN A 159 8.21 6.02 -0.57
N ARG A 160 9.28 5.81 0.20
CA ARG A 160 9.28 4.90 1.36
C ARG A 160 8.31 5.30 2.48
N LYS A 161 7.93 6.58 2.60
CA LYS A 161 6.92 7.02 3.59
C LYS A 161 5.53 6.53 3.18
N ASP A 162 5.20 6.55 1.89
CA ASP A 162 3.95 5.97 1.38
C ASP A 162 3.90 4.46 1.65
N VAL A 163 5.04 3.77 1.49
CA VAL A 163 5.17 2.33 1.82
C VAL A 163 4.83 2.05 3.28
N LEU A 164 5.37 2.81 4.23
CA LEU A 164 5.08 2.60 5.66
C LEU A 164 3.60 2.73 5.98
N VAL A 165 2.95 3.73 5.38
CA VAL A 165 1.53 3.99 5.59
C VAL A 165 0.69 2.86 5.00
N VAL A 166 1.00 2.40 3.77
CA VAL A 166 0.30 1.26 3.16
C VAL A 166 0.53 -0.03 3.96
N LEU A 167 1.77 -0.34 4.36
CA LEU A 167 2.06 -1.52 5.15
C LEU A 167 1.35 -1.51 6.51
N ASP A 168 1.18 -0.34 7.14
CA ASP A 168 0.40 -0.20 8.37
C ASP A 168 -1.08 -0.55 8.17
N VAL A 169 -1.69 -0.06 7.08
CA VAL A 169 -3.09 -0.37 6.73
C VAL A 169 -3.24 -1.87 6.49
N VAL A 170 -2.36 -2.45 5.68
CA VAL A 170 -2.35 -3.89 5.38
C VAL A 170 -2.18 -4.72 6.65
N TRP A 171 -1.27 -4.30 7.54
CA TRP A 171 -1.08 -4.95 8.83
C TRP A 171 -2.35 -4.93 9.68
N ARG A 172 -3.02 -3.78 9.83
CA ARG A 172 -4.28 -3.68 10.58
C ARG A 172 -5.35 -4.61 10.03
N ILE A 173 -5.44 -4.73 8.71
CA ILE A 173 -6.37 -5.67 8.06
C ILE A 173 -6.00 -7.11 8.40
N CYS A 174 -4.72 -7.49 8.32
CA CYS A 174 -4.28 -8.84 8.69
C CYS A 174 -4.62 -9.19 10.14
N VAL A 175 -4.46 -8.24 11.08
CA VAL A 175 -4.87 -8.42 12.49
C VAL A 175 -6.35 -8.71 12.60
N ILE A 176 -7.19 -7.88 11.96
CA ILE A 176 -8.65 -8.05 11.99
C ILE A 176 -9.03 -9.44 11.44
N LEU A 177 -8.48 -9.83 10.28
CA LEU A 177 -8.79 -11.13 9.71
C LEU A 177 -8.38 -12.29 10.62
N GLN A 178 -7.21 -12.20 11.26
CA GLN A 178 -6.70 -13.24 12.17
C GLN A 178 -7.48 -13.32 13.48
N SER A 179 -7.89 -12.18 14.04
CA SER A 179 -8.65 -12.16 15.30
C SER A 179 -10.06 -12.74 15.15
N GLU A 180 -10.64 -12.62 13.95
CA GLU A 180 -11.95 -13.19 13.64
C GLU A 180 -11.86 -14.70 13.40
N ASP A 181 -10.92 -15.14 12.55
CA ASP A 181 -10.67 -16.56 12.31
C ASP A 181 -9.25 -16.77 11.77
N SER A 182 -8.43 -17.58 12.45
CA SER A 182 -7.06 -17.88 12.02
C SER A 182 -7.01 -18.52 10.64
N ARG A 183 -8.11 -19.17 10.22
CA ARG A 183 -8.26 -19.72 8.88
C ARG A 183 -8.41 -18.65 7.82
N TYR A 184 -8.71 -17.38 8.12
CA TYR A 184 -8.88 -16.34 7.09
C TYR A 184 -7.56 -15.92 6.46
N PHE A 185 -6.53 -15.71 7.27
CA PHE A 185 -5.21 -15.32 6.77
C PHE A 185 -4.08 -15.75 7.74
N PRO A 186 -3.52 -16.96 7.59
CA PRO A 186 -2.63 -17.59 8.57
C PRO A 186 -1.18 -17.04 8.54
N LEU A 187 -1.01 -15.73 8.35
CA LEU A 187 0.31 -15.08 8.19
C LEU A 187 1.23 -15.24 9.41
N GLU A 188 0.69 -15.46 10.60
CA GLU A 188 1.48 -15.65 11.82
C GLU A 188 2.38 -16.89 11.80
N ASN A 189 2.06 -17.86 10.94
CA ASN A 189 2.80 -19.10 10.76
C ASN A 189 4.02 -18.95 9.84
N TYR A 190 4.24 -17.76 9.30
CA TYR A 190 5.29 -17.50 8.30
C TYR A 190 6.28 -16.43 8.80
N PRO A 191 7.18 -16.79 9.74
CA PRO A 191 8.27 -15.89 10.11
C PRO A 191 9.22 -15.71 8.93
N PHE A 192 9.75 -14.51 8.78
CA PHE A 192 10.77 -14.20 7.77
C PHE A 192 12.04 -13.71 8.44
N LYS A 193 13.17 -14.10 7.85
CA LYS A 193 14.49 -13.69 8.30
C LYS A 193 14.78 -12.26 7.82
N TRP A 194 15.07 -11.33 8.73
CA TRP A 194 15.51 -9.97 8.47
C TRP A 194 16.98 -9.82 8.88
N ALA A 195 17.88 -9.64 7.91
CA ALA A 195 19.33 -9.72 8.09
C ALA A 195 19.79 -11.05 8.73
N ASP A 196 21.04 -11.14 9.19
CA ASP A 196 21.67 -12.44 9.49
C ASP A 196 21.12 -13.16 10.74
N SER A 197 20.28 -12.53 11.56
CA SER A 197 19.90 -13.10 12.85
C SER A 197 18.51 -12.76 13.41
N LYS A 198 17.69 -11.92 12.76
CA LYS A 198 16.38 -11.53 13.32
C LYS A 198 15.23 -12.15 12.54
N TYR A 199 14.50 -13.08 13.15
CA TYR A 199 13.20 -13.50 12.60
C TYR A 199 12.12 -12.51 13.02
N LEU A 200 11.37 -12.03 12.03
CA LEU A 200 10.25 -11.12 12.22
C LEU A 200 8.97 -11.80 11.70
N LYS A 201 7.87 -11.59 12.41
CA LYS A 201 6.53 -11.77 11.84
C LYS A 201 6.13 -10.47 11.13
N PHE A 202 5.19 -10.53 10.19
CA PHE A 202 4.67 -9.36 9.47
C PHE A 202 4.28 -8.19 10.39
N PRO A 203 3.56 -8.42 11.51
CA PRO A 203 3.39 -7.43 12.59
C PRO A 203 4.67 -6.68 12.99
N GLY A 204 5.72 -7.47 13.27
CA GLY A 204 7.00 -6.98 13.77
C GLY A 204 7.79 -6.24 12.71
N LEU A 205 7.57 -6.55 11.43
CA LEU A 205 8.18 -5.83 10.31
C LEU A 205 7.71 -4.39 10.26
N VAL A 206 6.40 -4.13 10.28
CA VAL A 206 5.90 -2.74 10.16
C VAL A 206 6.44 -1.87 11.30
N GLN A 207 6.43 -2.38 12.54
CA GLN A 207 6.98 -1.67 13.69
C GLN A 207 8.50 -1.48 13.58
N PHE A 208 9.22 -2.49 13.09
CA PHE A 208 10.64 -2.40 12.85
C PHE A 208 10.98 -1.36 11.77
N LEU A 209 10.27 -1.36 10.65
CA LEU A 209 10.46 -0.41 9.55
C LEU A 209 10.12 1.01 9.96
N LYS A 210 9.03 1.23 10.73
CA LYS A 210 8.72 2.54 11.30
C LYS A 210 9.92 3.08 12.07
N LYS A 211 10.45 2.34 13.05
CA LYS A 211 11.63 2.77 13.81
C LYS A 211 12.85 3.06 12.94
N ARG A 212 13.05 2.26 11.89
CA ARG A 212 14.24 2.32 11.04
C ARG A 212 14.18 3.42 9.97
N TRP A 213 12.98 3.73 9.47
CA TRP A 213 12.76 4.71 8.40
C TRP A 213 12.18 6.05 8.90
N SER A 214 11.97 6.22 10.21
CA SER A 214 11.56 7.48 10.86
C SER A 214 12.67 8.56 10.85
N VAL A 215 13.36 8.74 9.72
CA VAL A 215 14.34 9.81 9.48
C VAL A 215 13.66 11.05 8.91
#